data_AF-A0A212UES5-F1
#
_entry.id   AF-A0A212UES5-F1
#
_cell.length_a   1.000
_cell.length_b   1.000
_cell.length_c   1.000
_cell.angle_alpha   90.00
_cell.angle_beta   90.00
_cell.angle_gamma   90.00
#
_symmetry.space_group_name_H-M   'P 1'
#
loop_
_entity.id
_entity.type
_entity.pdbx_description
1 polymer ?
#
loop_
_entity_poly.entity_id
_entity_poly.type
_entity_poly.pdbx_seq_one_letter_code
_entity_poly.pdbx_strand_id
1 'polypeptide(L)'
;MFAVLLLSSSTKAMSAASLYAMLLLSACSPDDTGTDERKPAAPRRQVAKATKPAATPAPAARVVRLTNDSLAGQPFGPEPTVPELLSAGGQVVTRQPFRNLHEAGQIDTILLLKHQGNLFEFYRAPEKDLLRDASITNFQPEYGRRLRSRMEAAHRPAAGTNEQVKIGDTERANYVSVTYHSGRMSAVHIEPYVD
;
A
#
# COMPACT_ATOMS: atom_id res chain seq x y z
N MET A 1 -45.04 28.73 21.73
CA MET A 1 -46.04 27.68 21.99
C MET A 1 -45.85 26.61 20.92
N PHE A 2 -45.78 25.35 21.35
CA PHE A 2 -45.35 24.15 20.63
C PHE A 2 -46.15 23.84 19.35
N ALA A 3 -45.46 23.31 18.33
CA ALA A 3 -45.91 22.14 17.56
C ALA A 3 -44.74 21.60 16.69
N VAL A 4 -44.05 20.60 17.23
CA VAL A 4 -43.24 19.64 16.49
C VAL A 4 -44.21 18.62 15.88
N LEU A 5 -44.07 18.30 14.60
CA LEU A 5 -44.72 17.14 14.00
C LEU A 5 -43.72 16.38 13.13
N LEU A 6 -43.14 15.37 13.78
CA LEU A 6 -42.45 14.23 13.19
C LEU A 6 -43.44 13.44 12.33
N LEU A 7 -43.13 13.21 11.06
CA LEU A 7 -43.63 12.03 10.35
C LEU A 7 -42.46 11.23 9.76
N SER A 8 -42.16 10.19 10.54
CA SER A 8 -41.43 8.98 10.21
C SER A 8 -41.97 8.33 8.95
N SER A 9 -41.08 7.91 8.03
CA SER A 9 -41.38 6.84 7.09
C SER A 9 -40.28 5.80 7.13
N SER A 10 -40.70 4.63 7.60
CA SER A 10 -39.90 3.49 7.99
C SER A 10 -39.62 2.55 6.80
N THR A 11 -38.36 2.13 6.73
CA THR A 11 -37.88 0.76 6.47
C THR A 11 -38.57 -0.10 5.41
N LYS A 12 -37.83 -0.36 4.31
CA LYS A 12 -37.92 -1.63 3.57
C LYS A 12 -36.51 -2.16 3.28
N ALA A 13 -36.07 -3.12 4.08
CA ALA A 13 -35.00 -4.04 3.71
C ALA A 13 -35.30 -5.38 4.38
N MET A 14 -36.08 -6.21 3.69
CA MET A 14 -36.22 -7.62 4.05
C MET A 14 -34.95 -8.35 3.62
N SER A 15 -34.42 -9.12 4.57
CA SER A 15 -33.34 -10.07 4.41
C SER A 15 -33.72 -11.20 3.46
N ALA A 16 -32.77 -11.68 2.67
CA ALA A 16 -32.76 -13.05 2.17
C ALA A 16 -31.30 -13.49 1.94
N ALA A 17 -30.74 -14.11 2.97
CA ALA A 17 -29.59 -14.99 2.82
C ALA A 17 -30.09 -16.29 2.17
N SER A 18 -29.41 -16.74 1.12
CA SER A 18 -29.59 -18.09 0.59
C SER A 18 -28.25 -18.63 0.14
N LEU A 19 -27.70 -19.46 1.04
CA LEU A 19 -26.68 -20.47 0.81
C LEU A 19 -27.08 -21.35 -0.38
N TYR A 20 -26.14 -21.61 -1.28
CA TYR A 20 -26.11 -22.86 -2.05
C TYR A 20 -24.68 -23.40 -2.04
N ALA A 21 -24.51 -24.43 -1.23
CA ALA A 21 -23.45 -25.42 -1.33
C ALA A 21 -23.84 -26.47 -2.40
N MET A 22 -22.83 -27.25 -2.81
CA MET A 22 -22.80 -28.36 -3.78
C MET A 22 -22.13 -28.00 -5.13
N LEU A 23 -21.27 -28.82 -5.73
CA LEU A 23 -21.07 -30.26 -5.56
C LEU A 23 -19.64 -30.64 -5.99
N LEU A 24 -19.05 -31.54 -5.21
CA LEU A 24 -17.91 -32.40 -5.54
C LEU A 24 -18.18 -33.25 -6.79
N LEU A 25 -17.12 -33.63 -7.49
CA LEU A 25 -16.89 -34.83 -8.34
C LEU A 25 -15.79 -34.41 -9.33
N SER A 26 -14.82 -35.21 -9.76
CA SER A 26 -14.46 -36.60 -9.55
C SER A 26 -13.27 -36.81 -10.49
N ALA A 27 -12.19 -37.43 -10.04
CA ALA A 27 -11.36 -38.32 -10.86
C ALA A 27 -10.24 -38.91 -9.99
N CYS A 28 -10.62 -39.88 -9.17
CA CYS A 28 -9.77 -41.03 -8.92
C CYS A 28 -9.65 -41.85 -10.21
N SER A 29 -8.49 -42.47 -10.41
CA SER A 29 -8.24 -43.83 -10.91
C SER A 29 -6.91 -43.88 -11.67
N PRO A 30 -6.27 -45.05 -11.83
CA PRO A 30 -5.92 -46.04 -10.80
C PRO A 30 -4.44 -46.46 -10.91
N ASP A 31 -3.95 -47.20 -9.91
CA ASP A 31 -2.80 -48.09 -10.06
C ASP A 31 -3.10 -49.14 -11.14
N ASP A 32 -2.14 -49.38 -12.05
CA ASP A 32 -2.07 -50.64 -12.80
C ASP A 32 -0.60 -51.03 -12.95
N THR A 33 -0.22 -52.07 -12.19
CA THR A 33 1.06 -52.75 -12.28
C THR A 33 0.86 -53.97 -13.17
N GLY A 34 1.37 -53.90 -14.39
CA GLY A 34 1.27 -54.98 -15.37
C GLY A 34 2.53 -55.06 -16.22
N THR A 35 3.22 -56.18 -16.08
CA THR A 35 4.43 -56.59 -16.78
C THR A 35 4.21 -56.95 -18.25
N ASP A 36 5.26 -56.70 -19.04
CA ASP A 36 5.77 -57.45 -20.20
C ASP A 36 5.47 -57.09 -21.67
N GLU A 37 6.57 -57.21 -22.44
CA GLU A 37 6.75 -57.37 -23.91
C GLU A 37 6.63 -56.20 -24.92
N ARG A 38 7.80 -55.57 -25.18
CA ARG A 38 8.58 -55.59 -26.45
C ARG A 38 7.91 -55.16 -27.79
N LYS A 39 8.25 -53.95 -28.29
CA LYS A 39 8.80 -53.67 -29.66
C LYS A 39 9.27 -52.21 -29.81
N PRO A 40 10.39 -51.90 -30.52
CA PRO A 40 11.04 -50.59 -30.45
C PRO A 40 10.55 -49.60 -31.51
N ALA A 41 10.40 -48.32 -31.16
CA ALA A 41 10.13 -47.25 -32.11
C ALA A 41 10.87 -45.94 -31.74
N ALA A 42 11.82 -45.58 -32.61
CA ALA A 42 12.43 -44.27 -32.89
C ALA A 42 13.07 -43.44 -31.75
N PRO A 43 14.31 -42.91 -31.95
CA PRO A 43 14.95 -42.06 -30.95
C PRO A 43 14.29 -40.67 -30.92
N ARG A 44 13.58 -40.37 -29.83
CA ARG A 44 13.17 -39.00 -29.50
C ARG A 44 14.41 -38.17 -29.20
N ARG A 45 14.68 -37.20 -30.07
CA ARG A 45 15.69 -36.15 -29.93
C ARG A 45 15.49 -35.46 -28.57
N GLN A 46 16.37 -35.73 -27.61
CA GLN A 46 16.39 -35.04 -26.33
C GLN A 46 16.71 -33.56 -26.60
N VAL A 47 15.69 -32.71 -26.48
CA VAL A 47 15.92 -31.27 -26.36
C VAL A 47 16.54 -31.06 -24.98
N ALA A 48 17.84 -30.74 -24.96
CA ALA A 48 18.55 -30.39 -23.75
C ALA A 48 17.76 -29.31 -23.01
N LYS A 49 17.31 -29.63 -21.79
CA LYS A 49 16.70 -28.66 -20.87
C LYS A 49 17.79 -27.61 -20.59
N ALA A 50 17.66 -26.45 -21.21
CA ALA A 50 18.52 -25.32 -20.90
C ALA A 50 18.36 -25.00 -19.41
N THR A 51 19.40 -25.29 -18.64
CA THR A 51 19.52 -24.92 -17.25
C THR A 51 19.44 -23.40 -17.18
N LYS A 52 18.31 -22.86 -16.71
CA LYS A 52 18.20 -21.43 -16.40
C LYS A 52 19.35 -21.08 -15.45
N PRO A 53 20.18 -20.07 -15.75
CA PRO A 53 21.16 -19.58 -14.79
C PRO A 53 20.43 -19.19 -13.51
N ALA A 54 20.92 -19.66 -12.36
CA ALA A 54 20.45 -19.19 -11.07
C ALA A 54 20.59 -17.66 -11.05
N ALA A 55 19.49 -16.96 -10.75
CA ALA A 55 19.51 -15.51 -10.62
C ALA A 55 20.51 -15.14 -9.52
N THR A 56 21.55 -14.40 -9.89
CA THR A 56 22.49 -13.82 -8.93
C THR A 56 21.69 -13.01 -7.92
N PRO A 57 21.83 -13.25 -6.59
CA PRO A 57 21.11 -12.50 -5.59
C PRO A 57 21.46 -11.02 -5.75
N ALA A 58 20.43 -10.17 -5.91
CA ALA A 58 20.62 -8.74 -5.99
C ALA A 58 21.38 -8.26 -4.74
N PRO A 59 22.37 -7.37 -4.87
CA PRO A 59 23.11 -6.87 -3.72
C PRO A 59 22.13 -6.26 -2.70
N ALA A 60 22.20 -6.76 -1.47
CA ALA A 60 21.33 -6.33 -0.38
C ALA A 60 21.45 -4.81 -0.18
N ALA A 61 20.31 -4.12 -0.13
CA ALA A 61 20.29 -2.68 0.07
C ALA A 61 20.89 -2.33 1.44
N ARG A 62 21.81 -1.36 1.47
CA ARG A 62 22.40 -0.87 2.72
C ARG A 62 21.35 -0.11 3.51
N VAL A 63 21.19 -0.42 4.81
CA VAL A 63 20.28 0.32 5.68
C VAL A 63 21.01 1.48 6.35
N VAL A 64 20.47 2.69 6.23
CA VAL A 64 20.98 3.92 6.85
C VAL A 64 19.91 4.46 7.78
N ARG A 65 20.31 4.94 8.96
CA ARG A 65 19.40 5.58 9.92
C ARG A 65 19.85 7.01 10.16
N LEU A 66 18.91 7.94 10.08
CA LEU A 66 19.14 9.38 10.28
C LEU A 66 18.14 9.91 11.31
N THR A 67 18.57 10.90 12.08
CA THR A 67 17.69 11.68 12.94
C THR A 67 17.53 13.07 12.32
N ASN A 68 16.29 13.45 12.01
CA ASN A 68 15.95 14.76 11.46
C ASN A 68 14.49 15.09 11.81
N ASP A 69 14.30 15.87 12.86
CA ASP A 69 12.98 16.22 13.41
C ASP A 69 12.09 16.92 12.38
N SER A 70 12.66 17.79 11.55
CA SER A 70 11.90 18.52 10.52
C SER A 70 11.35 17.61 9.44
N LEU A 71 12.15 16.63 8.97
CA LEU A 71 11.72 15.69 7.93
C LEU A 71 10.82 14.60 8.47
N ALA A 72 11.08 14.13 9.69
CA ALA A 72 10.23 13.13 10.32
C ALA A 72 8.87 13.71 10.71
N GLY A 73 8.83 14.94 11.25
CA GLY A 73 7.58 15.59 11.67
C GLY A 73 6.79 16.26 10.55
N GLN A 74 7.43 16.70 9.47
CA GLN A 74 6.72 17.36 8.37
C GLN A 74 7.41 17.12 7.01
N PRO A 75 7.44 15.88 6.48
CA PRO A 75 8.20 15.52 5.28
C PRO A 75 7.78 16.30 4.03
N PHE A 76 6.47 16.56 3.86
CA PHE A 76 5.94 17.30 2.71
C PHE A 76 6.08 18.83 2.83
N GLY A 77 6.26 19.32 4.05
CA GLY A 77 6.00 20.73 4.39
C GLY A 77 4.48 20.89 4.47
N PRO A 78 3.86 21.74 3.64
CA PRO A 78 2.42 21.71 3.45
C PRO A 78 1.98 20.31 2.99
N GLU A 79 1.16 19.65 3.80
CA GLU A 79 0.64 18.31 3.51
C GLU A 79 -0.42 18.38 2.41
N PRO A 80 -0.44 17.42 1.48
CA PRO A 80 -1.50 17.35 0.48
C PRO A 80 -2.82 17.01 1.16
N THR A 81 -3.85 17.83 0.92
CA THR A 81 -5.18 17.63 1.50
C THR A 81 -6.07 16.75 0.63
N VAL A 82 -7.13 16.18 1.21
CA VAL A 82 -8.14 15.40 0.47
C VAL A 82 -8.76 16.21 -0.68
N PRO A 83 -9.22 17.46 -0.50
CA PRO A 83 -9.78 18.26 -1.60
C PRO A 83 -8.77 18.58 -2.72
N GLU A 84 -7.52 18.87 -2.37
CA GLU A 84 -6.45 19.13 -3.36
C GLU A 84 -6.15 17.90 -4.19
N LEU A 85 -6.04 16.73 -3.55
CA LEU A 85 -5.77 15.48 -4.25
C LEU A 85 -6.93 15.10 -5.18
N LEU A 86 -8.18 15.26 -4.73
CA LEU A 86 -9.36 14.96 -5.54
C LEU A 86 -9.52 15.93 -6.71
N SER A 87 -9.34 17.24 -6.47
CA SER A 87 -9.42 18.25 -7.54
C SER A 87 -8.31 18.09 -8.59
N ALA A 88 -7.16 17.55 -8.20
CA ALA A 88 -6.06 17.19 -9.11
C ALA A 88 -6.28 15.85 -9.88
N GLY A 89 -7.46 15.22 -9.74
CA GLY A 89 -7.78 13.96 -10.42
C GLY A 89 -7.44 12.70 -9.62
N GLY A 90 -7.20 12.84 -8.31
CA GLY A 90 -7.12 11.71 -7.40
C GLY A 90 -8.43 10.94 -7.29
N GLN A 91 -8.33 9.66 -6.93
CA GLN A 91 -9.45 8.74 -6.84
C GLN A 91 -9.52 8.12 -5.45
N VAL A 92 -10.73 8.03 -4.90
CA VAL A 92 -10.98 7.28 -3.68
C VAL A 92 -10.93 5.79 -4.01
N VAL A 93 -10.02 5.07 -3.35
CA VAL A 93 -9.88 3.61 -3.47
C VAL A 93 -10.80 2.91 -2.47
N THR A 94 -10.78 3.35 -1.22
CA THR A 94 -11.55 2.74 -0.13
C THR A 94 -12.07 3.83 0.81
N ARG A 95 -13.29 3.63 1.33
CA ARG A 95 -13.85 4.39 2.46
C ARG A 95 -14.28 3.39 3.51
N GLN A 96 -13.69 3.44 4.69
CA GLN A 96 -13.99 2.52 5.78
C GLN A 96 -14.48 3.30 7.01
N PRO A 97 -15.66 2.98 7.56
CA PRO A 97 -16.08 3.56 8.82
C PRO A 97 -15.14 3.13 9.95
N PHE A 98 -14.80 4.06 10.83
CA PHE A 98 -13.91 3.84 11.96
C PHE A 98 -14.52 4.43 13.21
N ARG A 99 -14.64 3.62 14.27
CA ARG A 99 -15.20 4.10 15.53
C ARG A 99 -14.16 4.96 16.25
N ASN A 100 -14.49 6.20 16.54
CA ASN A 100 -13.62 7.08 17.31
C ASN A 100 -13.46 6.52 18.74
N LEU A 101 -12.22 6.48 19.23
CA LEU A 101 -11.89 5.93 20.56
C LEU A 101 -12.07 6.95 21.69
N HIS A 102 -12.10 8.24 21.36
CA HIS A 102 -12.15 9.37 22.29
C HIS A 102 -13.54 10.00 22.38
N GLU A 103 -14.32 9.93 21.30
CA GLU A 103 -15.67 10.50 21.21
C GLU A 103 -16.74 9.42 21.11
N ALA A 104 -17.51 9.26 22.19
CA ALA A 104 -18.49 8.18 22.31
C ALA A 104 -19.61 8.32 21.26
N GLY A 105 -19.77 7.30 20.44
CA GLY A 105 -20.81 7.25 19.40
C GLY A 105 -20.40 7.90 18.08
N GLN A 106 -19.23 8.53 18.01
CA GLN A 106 -18.72 9.07 16.76
C GLN A 106 -18.13 7.98 15.87
N ILE A 107 -18.50 8.05 14.59
CA ILE A 107 -17.97 7.20 13.52
C ILE A 107 -17.24 8.12 12.52
N ASP A 108 -15.93 8.02 12.55
CA ASP A 108 -15.01 8.67 11.61
C ASP A 108 -14.81 7.79 10.38
N THR A 109 -13.95 8.21 9.45
CA THR A 109 -13.69 7.46 8.21
C THR A 109 -12.20 7.34 7.93
N ILE A 110 -11.72 6.13 7.67
CA ILE A 110 -10.43 5.93 7.00
C ILE A 110 -10.66 6.01 5.49
N LEU A 111 -9.95 6.92 4.85
CA LEU A 111 -10.04 7.19 3.41
C LEU A 111 -8.71 6.85 2.74
N LEU A 112 -8.71 5.84 1.85
CA LEU A 112 -7.57 5.55 0.99
C LEU A 112 -7.76 6.25 -0.35
N LEU A 113 -6.81 7.09 -0.72
CA LEU A 113 -6.77 7.87 -1.96
C LEU A 113 -5.59 7.46 -2.82
N LYS A 114 -5.80 7.39 -4.13
CA LYS A 114 -4.75 7.21 -5.12
C LYS A 114 -4.66 8.42 -6.03
N HIS A 115 -3.47 8.98 -6.21
CA HIS A 115 -3.25 10.10 -7.12
C HIS A 115 -1.93 9.91 -7.87
N GLN A 116 -2.00 9.79 -9.19
CA GLN A 116 -0.84 9.61 -10.09
C GLN A 116 0.13 8.49 -9.67
N GLY A 117 -0.39 7.38 -9.12
CA GLY A 117 0.41 6.23 -8.69
C GLY A 117 0.86 6.29 -7.22
N ASN A 118 0.67 7.42 -6.55
CA ASN A 118 0.90 7.55 -5.11
C ASN A 118 -0.36 7.17 -4.33
N LEU A 119 -0.16 6.69 -3.10
CA LEU A 119 -1.23 6.31 -2.18
C LEU A 119 -1.17 7.17 -0.92
N PHE A 120 -2.34 7.52 -0.40
CA PHE A 120 -2.51 8.31 0.81
C PHE A 120 -3.64 7.72 1.63
N GLU A 121 -3.39 7.46 2.91
CA GLU A 121 -4.41 7.12 3.88
C GLU A 121 -4.69 8.32 4.77
N PHE A 122 -5.96 8.73 4.82
CA PHE A 122 -6.41 9.81 5.68
C PHE A 122 -7.37 9.28 6.75
N TYR A 123 -7.20 9.78 7.96
CA TYR A 123 -8.24 9.78 8.99
C TYR A 123 -9.15 10.99 8.76
N ARG A 124 -10.45 10.78 8.61
CA ARG A 124 -11.43 11.86 8.45
C ARG A 124 -12.32 11.93 9.67
N ALA A 125 -12.14 12.99 10.44
CA ALA A 125 -13.04 13.42 11.50
C ALA A 125 -14.00 14.50 10.96
N PRO A 126 -15.09 14.85 11.68
CA PRO A 126 -15.99 15.92 11.28
C PRO A 126 -15.30 17.27 11.07
N GLU A 127 -14.25 17.53 11.84
CA GLU A 127 -13.57 18.84 11.89
C GLU A 127 -12.38 18.94 10.93
N LYS A 128 -11.70 17.82 10.64
CA LYS A 128 -10.45 17.79 9.88
C LYS A 128 -10.14 16.44 9.26
N ASP A 129 -9.34 16.49 8.19
CA ASP A 129 -8.71 15.34 7.58
C ASP A 129 -7.24 15.30 8.01
N LEU A 130 -6.78 14.17 8.57
CA LEU A 130 -5.41 13.96 9.02
C LEU A 130 -4.74 12.90 8.13
N LEU A 131 -3.55 13.20 7.62
CA LEU A 131 -2.75 12.23 6.90
C LEU A 131 -2.17 11.21 7.88
N ARG A 132 -2.44 9.92 7.66
CA ARG A 132 -1.91 8.81 8.47
C ARG A 132 -0.77 8.07 7.80
N ASP A 133 -0.83 7.90 6.49
CA ASP A 133 0.17 7.15 5.76
C ASP A 133 0.24 7.71 4.35
N ALA A 134 1.44 7.76 3.79
CA ALA A 134 1.62 7.97 2.37
C ALA A 134 2.70 7.06 1.80
N SER A 135 2.42 6.51 0.61
CA SER A 135 3.38 5.82 -0.22
C SER A 135 3.58 6.58 -1.53
N ILE A 136 4.76 7.18 -1.68
CA ILE A 136 5.12 8.04 -2.79
C ILE A 136 6.14 7.31 -3.66
N THR A 137 5.75 6.99 -4.89
CA THR A 137 6.59 6.34 -5.91
C THR A 137 6.70 7.18 -7.17
N ASN A 138 5.78 8.11 -7.38
CA ASN A 138 5.82 9.12 -8.42
C ASN A 138 6.05 10.50 -7.82
N PHE A 139 7.17 11.13 -8.16
CA PHE A 139 7.56 12.44 -7.64
C PHE A 139 7.34 13.58 -8.64
N GLN A 140 6.60 13.37 -9.74
CA GLN A 140 6.22 14.43 -10.66
C GLN A 140 5.21 15.45 -10.07
N PRO A 141 4.20 15.02 -9.27
CA PRO A 141 3.31 15.96 -8.59
C PRO A 141 4.07 16.96 -7.73
N GLU A 142 3.46 18.11 -7.48
CA GLU A 142 4.12 19.22 -6.78
C GLU A 142 4.54 18.84 -5.34
N TYR A 143 3.68 18.15 -4.58
CA TYR A 143 4.06 17.54 -3.29
C TYR A 143 5.23 16.54 -3.42
N GLY A 144 5.27 15.78 -4.51
CA GLY A 144 6.30 14.77 -4.77
C GLY A 144 7.65 15.41 -5.10
N ARG A 145 7.65 16.50 -5.86
CA ARG A 145 8.86 17.29 -6.16
C ARG A 145 9.43 17.94 -4.90
N ARG A 146 8.57 18.51 -4.05
CA ARG A 146 8.99 19.05 -2.75
C ARG A 146 9.60 17.97 -1.87
N LEU A 147 8.89 16.85 -1.71
CA LEU A 147 9.38 15.71 -0.94
C LEU A 147 10.73 15.24 -1.46
N ARG A 148 10.87 15.08 -2.78
CA ARG A 148 12.15 14.68 -3.39
C ARG A 148 13.26 15.65 -3.04
N SER A 149 13.05 16.94 -3.25
CA SER A 149 14.04 17.98 -2.97
C SER A 149 14.52 17.93 -1.51
N ARG A 150 13.57 17.81 -0.58
CA ARG A 150 13.86 17.74 0.86
C ARG A 150 14.61 16.48 1.26
N MET A 151 14.24 15.33 0.72
CA MET A 151 14.93 14.07 0.99
C MET A 151 16.35 14.05 0.41
N GLU A 152 16.52 14.52 -0.83
CA GLU A 152 17.85 14.61 -1.47
C GLU A 152 18.77 15.60 -0.76
N ALA A 153 18.23 16.67 -0.18
CA ALA A 153 19.00 17.62 0.62
C ALA A 153 19.52 17.01 1.93
N ALA A 154 18.77 16.09 2.53
CA ALA A 154 19.18 15.42 3.77
C ALA A 154 20.10 14.21 3.54
N HIS A 155 19.88 13.46 2.46
CA HIS A 155 20.71 12.30 2.13
C HIS A 155 20.72 12.04 0.64
N ARG A 156 21.91 11.92 0.06
CA ARG A 156 22.11 11.57 -1.34
C ARG A 156 23.11 10.42 -1.44
N PRO A 157 22.66 9.19 -1.69
CA PRO A 157 23.58 8.07 -1.86
C PRO A 157 24.50 8.25 -3.06
N ALA A 158 25.65 7.58 -3.03
CA ALA A 158 26.54 7.51 -4.18
C ALA A 158 25.86 6.83 -5.38
N ALA A 159 26.27 7.19 -6.60
CA ALA A 159 25.76 6.55 -7.79
C ALA A 159 26.03 5.04 -7.77
N GLY A 160 25.04 4.25 -8.21
CA GLY A 160 25.15 2.78 -8.25
C GLY A 160 24.89 2.06 -6.93
N THR A 161 24.64 2.76 -5.83
CA THR A 161 24.30 2.11 -4.54
C THR A 161 22.79 1.94 -4.38
N ASN A 162 22.40 0.84 -3.73
CA ASN A 162 21.04 0.63 -3.26
C ASN A 162 21.03 0.85 -1.75
N GLU A 163 20.19 1.77 -1.29
CA GLU A 163 20.10 2.10 0.13
C GLU A 163 18.64 2.22 0.58
N GLN A 164 18.36 1.81 1.82
CA GLN A 164 17.11 2.09 2.51
C GLN A 164 17.41 2.98 3.70
N VAL A 165 16.89 4.20 3.67
CA VAL A 165 17.14 5.24 4.68
C VAL A 165 15.90 5.34 5.56
N LYS A 166 16.07 5.18 6.88
CA LYS A 166 15.03 5.49 7.86
C LYS A 166 15.37 6.79 8.55
N ILE A 167 14.49 7.78 8.42
CA ILE A 167 14.59 9.10 9.02
C ILE A 167 13.57 9.16 10.15
N GLY A 168 14.04 9.29 11.39
CA GLY A 168 13.18 9.48 12.55
C GLY A 168 13.38 10.86 13.17
N ASP A 169 12.43 11.28 14.00
CA ASP A 169 12.64 12.38 14.93
C ASP A 169 13.45 11.91 16.15
N THR A 170 13.84 12.87 16.98
CA THR A 170 14.59 12.66 18.22
C THR A 170 13.81 11.78 19.20
N GLU A 171 12.50 11.98 19.26
CA GLU A 171 11.57 11.24 20.14
C GLU A 171 11.20 9.85 19.61
N ARG A 172 11.56 9.55 18.35
CA ARG A 172 11.25 8.29 17.68
C ARG A 172 9.75 8.02 17.56
N ALA A 173 8.96 9.07 17.51
CA ALA A 173 7.51 9.01 17.34
C ALA A 173 7.13 8.97 15.85
N ASN A 174 7.89 9.66 15.01
CA ASN A 174 7.58 9.80 13.59
C ASN A 174 8.70 9.22 12.71
N TYR A 175 8.32 8.55 11.63
CA TYR A 175 9.27 7.89 10.73
C TYR A 175 8.96 8.09 9.26
N VAL A 176 10.02 8.34 8.50
CA VAL A 176 10.01 8.36 7.04
C VAL A 176 11.03 7.36 6.52
N SER A 177 10.57 6.40 5.74
CA SER A 177 11.42 5.41 5.08
C SER A 177 11.60 5.77 3.60
N VAL A 178 12.85 6.03 3.19
CA VAL A 178 13.20 6.34 1.80
C VAL A 178 13.97 5.17 1.20
N THR A 179 13.57 4.75 0.00
CA THR A 179 14.28 3.73 -0.77
C THR A 179 15.01 4.38 -1.94
N TYR A 180 16.29 4.02 -2.09
CA TYR A 180 17.15 4.43 -3.18
C TYR A 180 17.58 3.20 -3.99
N HIS A 181 17.49 3.32 -5.31
CA HIS A 181 17.98 2.34 -6.27
C HIS A 181 19.00 2.99 -7.20
N SER A 182 20.20 2.42 -7.29
CA SER A 182 21.31 2.95 -8.09
C SER A 182 21.61 4.44 -7.84
N GLY A 183 21.51 4.88 -6.59
CA GLY A 183 21.72 6.27 -6.15
C GLY A 183 20.55 7.22 -6.45
N ARG A 184 19.41 6.71 -6.93
CA ARG A 184 18.20 7.50 -7.22
C ARG A 184 17.06 7.09 -6.30
N MET A 185 16.31 8.07 -5.79
CA MET A 185 15.16 7.80 -4.96
C MET A 185 14.05 7.13 -5.79
N SER A 186 13.58 5.98 -5.30
CA SER A 186 12.57 5.17 -5.95
C SER A 186 11.23 5.21 -5.21
N ALA A 187 11.26 5.28 -3.88
CA ALA A 187 10.05 5.32 -3.07
C ALA A 187 10.29 6.07 -1.75
N VAL A 188 9.26 6.73 -1.25
CA VAL A 188 9.19 7.25 0.11
C VAL A 188 7.91 6.71 0.76
N HIS A 189 8.04 6.19 1.97
CA HIS A 189 6.94 5.76 2.80
C HIS A 189 6.96 6.58 4.09
N ILE A 190 5.81 7.14 4.45
CA ILE A 190 5.64 7.99 5.62
C ILE A 190 4.73 7.22 6.55
N GLU A 191 5.30 6.77 7.66
CA GLU A 191 4.58 6.03 8.69
C GLU A 191 3.80 7.02 9.59
N PRO A 192 2.72 6.57 10.24
CA PRO A 192 1.77 7.46 10.90
C PRO A 192 2.39 8.31 12.01
N TYR A 193 1.96 9.57 12.02
CA TYR A 193 1.94 10.39 13.22
C TYR A 193 0.98 9.70 14.20
N VAL A 194 1.55 9.08 15.21
CA VAL A 194 0.75 8.48 16.28
C VAL A 194 0.40 9.63 17.22
N ASP A 195 -0.86 10.08 17.18
CA ASP A 195 -1.45 10.90 18.26
C ASP A 195 -1.59 10.07 19.54
#